data_AF-A0A3L7LTP1-F1
#
_entry.id   AF-A0A3L7LTP1-F1
#
_cell.length_a   1.000
_cell.length_b   1.000
_cell.length_c   1.000
_cell.angle_alpha   90.00
_cell.angle_beta   90.00
_cell.angle_gamma   90.00
#
_symmetry.space_group_name_H-M   'P 1'
#
loop_
_entity.id
_entity.type
_entity.pdbx_description
1 polymer ?
#
loop_
_entity_poly.entity_id
_entity_poly.type
_entity_poly.pdbx_seq_one_letter_code
_entity_poly.pdbx_strand_id
1 'polypeptide(L)'
;MASVGIFFGSDTGNTENIAKMIQKQLGTDVADVFDIAKSSKEDLEQYDCLLLGIPTWYYGEAQCDWDDFFPTLEEVDFNGKIV
;
A
#
# COMPACT_ATOMS: atom_id res chain seq x y z
N MET A 1 -1.33 -6.63 17.23
CA MET A 1 -1.71 -6.42 15.82
C MET A 1 -0.82 -5.31 15.31
N ALA A 2 -0.25 -5.46 14.13
CA ALA A 2 0.42 -4.34 13.47
C ALA A 2 -0.59 -3.19 13.32
N SER A 3 -0.10 -1.96 13.49
CA SER A 3 -0.93 -0.75 13.45
C SER A 3 -0.83 -0.03 12.11
N VAL A 4 0.16 -0.40 11.29
CA VAL A 4 0.46 0.23 10.00
C VAL A 4 0.37 -0.80 8.88
N GLY A 5 -0.41 -0.50 7.84
CA GLY A 5 -0.45 -1.27 6.59
C GLY A 5 0.33 -0.57 5.49
N ILE A 6 1.39 -1.20 4.98
CA ILE A 6 2.20 -0.67 3.88
C ILE A 6 1.77 -1.38 2.59
N PHE A 7 1.12 -0.67 1.69
CA PHE A 7 0.62 -1.19 0.41
C PHE A 7 1.48 -0.65 -0.71
N PHE A 8 1.99 -1.50 -1.59
CA PHE A 8 2.82 -1.08 -2.71
C PHE A 8 2.42 -1.73 -4.03
N GLY A 9 2.67 -1.03 -5.14
CA GLY A 9 2.64 -1.59 -6.50
C GLY A 9 4.02 -1.43 -7.13
N SER A 10 4.46 -2.40 -7.94
CA SER A 10 5.86 -2.44 -8.40
C SER A 10 6.12 -3.42 -9.55
N ASP A 11 6.55 -2.93 -10.72
CA ASP A 11 6.91 -3.81 -11.84
C ASP A 11 8.35 -4.35 -11.77
N THR A 12 9.29 -3.55 -11.23
CA THR A 12 10.73 -3.89 -11.21
C THR A 12 11.30 -4.13 -9.81
N GLY A 13 10.43 -4.21 -8.79
CA GLY A 13 10.79 -4.48 -7.40
C GLY A 13 11.30 -3.28 -6.59
N ASN A 14 11.42 -2.08 -7.18
CA ASN A 14 11.98 -0.92 -6.46
C ASN A 14 11.09 -0.46 -5.31
N THR A 15 9.79 -0.29 -5.56
CA THR A 15 8.83 0.12 -4.52
C THR A 15 8.70 -0.96 -3.44
N GLU A 16 8.74 -2.24 -3.81
CA GLU A 16 8.76 -3.36 -2.87
C GLU A 16 9.95 -3.28 -1.92
N ASN A 17 11.15 -3.01 -2.45
CA ASN A 17 12.35 -2.86 -1.63
C ASN A 17 12.22 -1.69 -0.65
N ILE A 18 11.64 -0.56 -1.09
CA ILE A 18 11.38 0.58 -0.21
C ILE A 18 10.35 0.23 0.87
N ALA A 19 9.26 -0.46 0.53
CA ALA A 19 8.25 -0.90 1.49
C ALA A 19 8.87 -1.80 2.58
N LYS A 20 9.72 -2.75 2.19
CA LYS A 20 10.48 -3.60 3.12
C LYS A 20 11.47 -2.82 3.97
N MET A 21 12.12 -1.80 3.41
CA MET A 21 13.02 -0.92 4.18
C MET A 21 12.26 -0.11 5.23
N ILE A 22 11.08 0.43 4.88
CA ILE A 22 10.22 1.15 5.83
C ILE A 22 9.76 0.21 6.94
N GLN A 23 9.26 -0.98 6.59
CA GLN A 23 8.87 -2.00 7.56
C GLN A 23 10.02 -2.33 8.53
N LYS A 24 11.23 -2.49 8.02
CA LYS A 24 12.41 -2.78 8.85
C LYS A 24 12.71 -1.67 9.87
N GLN A 25 12.44 -0.41 9.54
CA GLN A 25 12.62 0.72 10.45
C GLN A 25 11.49 0.81 11.49
N LEU A 26 10.26 0.48 11.10
CA LEU A 26 9.10 0.50 12.01
C LEU A 26 9.05 -0.72 12.94
N GLY A 27 9.53 -1.87 12.47
CA GLY A 27 9.41 -3.15 13.15
C GLY A 27 8.33 -4.04 12.51
N THR A 28 8.61 -5.34 12.40
CA THR A 28 7.68 -6.34 11.83
C THR A 28 6.47 -6.62 12.73
N ASP A 29 6.52 -6.17 13.98
CA ASP A 29 5.43 -6.20 14.95
C ASP A 29 4.49 -4.98 14.82
N VAL A 30 4.96 -3.92 14.17
CA VAL A 30 4.25 -2.64 14.02
C VAL A 30 3.65 -2.47 12.63
N ALA A 31 4.36 -2.92 11.59
CA ALA A 31 3.96 -2.70 10.20
C ALA A 31 3.93 -4.00 9.38
N ASP A 32 2.86 -4.17 8.62
CA ASP A 32 2.71 -5.23 7.63
C ASP A 32 2.90 -4.68 6.22
N VAL A 33 3.34 -5.53 5.29
CA VAL A 33 3.65 -5.15 3.91
C VAL A 33 2.82 -5.98 2.94
N PHE A 34 2.10 -5.30 2.05
CA PHE A 34 1.17 -5.88 1.09
C PHE A 34 1.47 -5.40 -0.33
N ASP A 35 1.37 -6.35 -1.25
CA ASP A 35 1.34 -6.09 -2.68
C ASP A 35 -0.10 -5.76 -3.09
N ILE A 36 -0.32 -4.59 -3.69
CA ILE A 36 -1.67 -4.11 -4.02
C ILE A 36 -2.38 -5.06 -5.00
N ALA A 37 -1.61 -5.75 -5.86
CA ALA A 37 -2.15 -6.73 -6.82
C ALA A 37 -2.85 -7.93 -6.15
N LYS A 38 -2.57 -8.16 -4.86
CA LYS A 38 -3.12 -9.26 -4.05
C LYS A 38 -3.98 -8.78 -2.89
N SER A 39 -4.16 -7.47 -2.77
CA SER A 39 -4.87 -6.85 -1.66
C SER A 39 -6.34 -6.68 -1.98
N SER A 40 -7.16 -6.67 -0.94
CA SER A 40 -8.59 -6.39 -0.97
C SER A 40 -8.90 -5.09 -0.25
N LYS A 41 -10.15 -4.60 -0.37
CA LYS A 41 -10.64 -3.47 0.40
C LYS A 41 -10.49 -3.71 1.91
N GLU A 42 -10.86 -4.91 2.34
CA GLU A 42 -10.85 -5.32 3.74
C GLU A 42 -9.43 -5.29 4.33
N ASP A 43 -8.41 -5.56 3.51
CA ASP A 43 -7.01 -5.51 3.94
C ASP A 43 -6.57 -4.08 4.31
N LEU A 44 -7.10 -3.05 3.65
CA LEU A 44 -6.81 -1.65 4.00
C LEU A 44 -7.63 -1.21 5.22
N GLU A 45 -8.88 -1.65 5.30
CA GLU A 45 -9.80 -1.23 6.36
C GLU A 45 -9.38 -1.68 7.76
N GLN A 46 -8.61 -2.76 7.88
CA GLN A 46 -8.13 -3.27 9.16
C GLN A 46 -7.02 -2.41 9.83
N TYR A 47 -6.44 -1.44 9.13
CA TYR A 47 -5.35 -0.60 9.65
C TYR A 47 -5.79 0.84 9.91
N ASP A 48 -5.32 1.43 11.01
CA ASP A 48 -5.55 2.84 11.35
C ASP A 48 -4.55 3.77 10.63
N CYS A 49 -3.38 3.25 10.27
CA CYS A 49 -2.34 3.97 9.54
C CYS A 49 -2.00 3.21 8.25
N LEU A 50 -2.00 3.91 7.12
CA LEU A 50 -1.74 3.36 5.79
C LEU A 50 -0.53 4.07 5.18
N LEU A 51 0.34 3.30 4.52
CA LEU A 51 1.40 3.85 3.68
C LEU A 51 1.22 3.32 2.27
N LEU A 52 0.89 4.20 1.32
CA LEU A 52 0.57 3.82 -0.06
C LEU A 52 1.73 4.15 -1.01
N GLY A 53 2.42 3.12 -1.50
CA GLY A 53 3.56 3.21 -2.41
C GLY A 53 3.15 3.02 -3.87
N ILE A 54 3.05 4.13 -4.61
CA ILE A 54 2.63 4.15 -6.02
C ILE A 54 3.78 4.71 -6.88
N PRO A 55 4.44 3.89 -7.71
CA PRO A 55 5.40 4.40 -8.67
C PRO A 55 4.68 5.00 -9.90
N THR A 56 5.25 6.07 -10.45
CA THR A 56 4.78 6.67 -11.70
C THR A 56 5.45 6.02 -12.90
N TRP A 57 4.67 5.69 -13.92
CA TRP A 57 5.11 5.09 -15.17
C TRP A 57 4.87 6.02 -16.38
N TYR A 58 5.58 5.70 -17.47
CA TYR A 58 5.49 6.36 -18.77
C TYR A 58 5.47 7.90 -18.67
N TYR A 59 4.33 8.53 -18.91
CA TYR A 59 4.15 9.99 -18.95
C TYR A 59 3.23 10.51 -17.84
N GLY A 60 3.31 9.92 -16.65
CA GLY A 60 2.50 10.33 -15.49
C GLY A 60 1.42 9.31 -15.09
N GLU A 61 1.51 8.10 -15.61
CA GLU A 61 0.53 7.03 -15.37
C GLU A 61 0.81 6.37 -14.01
N ALA A 62 -0.24 5.88 -13.36
CA ALA A 62 -0.08 4.98 -12.24
C ALA A 62 0.44 3.62 -12.74
N GLN A 63 1.04 2.86 -11.83
CA GLN A 63 1.37 1.46 -12.11
C GLN A 63 0.09 0.64 -12.29
N CYS A 64 0.11 -0.36 -13.19
CA CYS A 64 -1.09 -1.08 -13.61
C CYS A 64 -1.90 -1.70 -12.46
N ASP A 65 -1.24 -2.32 -11.47
CA ASP A 65 -1.96 -2.94 -10.35
C ASP A 65 -2.67 -1.89 -9.47
N TRP A 66 -2.09 -0.69 -9.35
CA TRP A 66 -2.74 0.43 -8.69
C TRP A 66 -3.90 0.99 -9.50
N ASP A 67 -3.75 1.10 -10.81
CA ASP A 67 -4.81 1.57 -11.71
C ASP A 67 -6.04 0.64 -11.65
N ASP A 68 -5.79 -0.68 -11.64
CA ASP A 68 -6.82 -1.70 -11.45
C ASP A 68 -7.46 -1.66 -10.05
N PHE A 69 -6.70 -1.25 -9.03
CA PHE A 69 -7.20 -1.16 -7.65
C PHE A 69 -7.95 0.14 -7.34
N PHE A 70 -7.75 1.23 -8.09
CA PHE A 70 -8.38 2.52 -7.80
C PHE A 70 -9.91 2.48 -7.64
N PRO A 71 -10.69 1.74 -8.45
CA PRO A 71 -12.12 1.61 -8.22
C PRO A 71 -12.45 1.01 -6.84
N THR A 72 -11.63 0.09 -6.34
CA THR A 72 -11.78 -0.48 -4.99
C THR A 72 -11.37 0.52 -3.92
N LEU A 73 -10.30 1.28 -4.18
CA LEU A 73 -9.81 2.33 -3.27
C LEU A 73 -10.85 3.42 -3.03
N GLU A 74 -11.64 3.78 -4.06
CA GLU A 74 -12.75 4.75 -3.94
C GLU A 74 -13.86 4.29 -2.99
N GLU A 75 -13.98 2.97 -2.75
CA GLU A 75 -14.98 2.42 -1.83
C GLU A 75 -14.49 2.32 -0.38
N VAL A 76 -13.18 2.50 -0.12
CA VAL A 76 -12.58 2.41 1.21
C VAL A 76 -12.96 3.62 2.06
N ASP A 77 -13.39 3.40 3.30
CA ASP A 77 -13.59 4.49 4.25
C ASP A 77 -12.27 4.90 4.92
N PHE A 78 -11.80 6.10 4.60
CA PHE A 78 -10.59 6.69 5.18
C PHE A 78 -10.87 7.56 6.41
N ASN A 79 -12.12 7.69 6.87
CA ASN A 79 -12.43 8.53 8.02
C ASN A 79 -11.69 8.05 9.28
N GLY A 80 -10.88 8.95 9.86
CA GLY A 80 -10.09 8.66 11.05
C GLY A 80 -8.81 7.88 10.80
N LYS A 81 -8.52 7.45 9.57
CA LYS A 81 -7.24 6.82 9.20
C LYS A 81 -6.17 7.88 8.94
N ILE A 82 -4.91 7.52 9.21
CA ILE A 82 -3.72 8.30 8.82
C ILE A 82 -3.18 7.69 7.52
N VAL A 83 -2.89 8.51 6.51
CA VAL A 83 -2.36 8.09 5.20
C VAL A 83 -1.17 8.95 4.81
#